data_AF-A0A453D9A3-F1
#
_entry.id   AF-A0A453D9A3-F1
#
_cell.length_a   1.000
_cell.length_b   1.000
_cell.length_c   1.000
_cell.angle_alpha   90.00
_cell.angle_beta   90.00
_cell.angle_gamma   90.00
#
_symmetry.space_group_name_H-M   'P 1'
#
loop_
_entity.id
_entity.type
_entity.pdbx_description
1 polymer ?
#
loop_
_entity_poly.entity_id
_entity_poly.type
_entity_poly.pdbx_seq_one_letter_code
_entity_poly.pdbx_strand_id
1 'polypeptide(L)'
;MDVRPVLFPYPDSHPLAGDERPVLLGRCAAGFVHTGGEPSRLLDEKDLPYLPYLHCIISETLRLCPAAPLLLPHEAAADCKLHGYDVAAGTIVLVNAYAIHRDLAA
;
A
#
# COMPACT_ATOMS: atom_id res chain seq x y z
N MET A 1 17.40 15.54 -17.42
CA MET A 1 16.67 15.41 -16.15
C MET A 1 17.40 14.37 -15.33
N ASP A 2 18.12 14.81 -14.30
CA ASP A 2 18.85 13.94 -13.37
C ASP A 2 17.84 13.39 -12.35
N VAL A 3 17.12 12.33 -12.71
CA VAL A 3 16.24 11.59 -11.80
C VAL A 3 17.12 10.79 -10.85
N ARG A 4 17.63 11.46 -9.81
CA ARG A 4 18.19 10.73 -8.67
C ARG A 4 17.04 9.91 -8.07
N PRO A 5 17.19 8.59 -7.93
CA PRO A 5 16.16 7.79 -7.28
C PRO A 5 16.04 8.30 -5.84
N VAL A 6 14.82 8.72 -5.47
CA VAL A 6 14.47 8.84 -4.06
C VAL A 6 14.47 7.40 -3.55
N LEU A 7 15.57 6.97 -2.94
CA LEU A 7 15.71 5.64 -2.37
C LEU A 7 14.79 5.57 -1.17
N PHE A 8 13.55 5.13 -1.39
CA PHE A 8 12.64 4.83 -0.30
C PHE A 8 13.17 3.59 0.43
N PRO A 9 13.40 3.67 1.74
CA PRO A 9 13.82 2.51 2.50
C PRO A 9 12.68 1.48 2.47
N TYR A 10 12.88 0.39 1.72
CA TYR A 10 12.04 -0.79 1.84
C TYR A 10 12.21 -1.39 3.25
N PRO A 11 11.13 -1.89 3.87
CA PRO A 11 11.08 -2.22 5.30
C PRO A 11 11.88 -3.45 5.75
N ASP A 12 12.80 -3.98 4.94
CA ASP A 12 13.80 -4.97 5.39
C ASP A 12 14.73 -4.42 6.49
N SER A 13 14.57 -3.16 6.88
CA SER A 13 15.34 -2.45 7.91
C SER A 13 14.58 -2.13 9.22
N HIS A 14 13.30 -2.51 9.37
CA HIS A 14 12.52 -2.18 10.59
C HIS A 14 12.37 -3.37 11.57
N PRO A 15 12.85 -3.27 12.84
CA PRO A 15 12.87 -4.38 13.79
C PRO A 15 11.50 -4.79 14.38
N LEU A 16 10.42 -4.04 14.14
CA LEU A 16 9.08 -4.38 14.67
C LEU A 16 8.30 -5.41 13.82
N ALA A 17 8.86 -5.92 12.73
CA ALA A 17 8.16 -6.85 11.82
C ALA A 17 8.15 -8.33 12.31
N GLY A 18 8.66 -8.63 13.50
CA GLY A 18 8.98 -10.00 13.93
C GLY A 18 7.81 -10.90 14.30
N ASP A 19 6.71 -10.37 14.85
CA ASP A 19 5.82 -11.22 15.69
C ASP A 19 4.42 -11.48 15.11
N GLU A 20 3.82 -10.55 14.34
CA GLU A 20 2.41 -10.66 13.96
C GLU A 20 2.15 -11.34 12.59
N ARG A 21 3.17 -11.43 11.74
CA ARG A 21 3.10 -12.08 10.41
C ARG A 21 2.58 -13.54 10.46
N PRO A 22 3.09 -14.42 11.34
CA PRO A 22 2.59 -15.80 11.42
C PRO A 22 1.14 -15.87 11.93
N VAL A 23 0.71 -14.92 12.77
CA VAL A 23 -0.64 -14.91 13.34
C VAL A 23 -1.70 -14.56 12.30
N LEU A 24 -1.48 -13.50 11.50
CA LEU A 24 -2.43 -13.09 10.46
C LEU A 24 -2.53 -14.11 9.33
N LEU A 25 -1.40 -14.70 8.92
CA LEU A 25 -1.39 -15.79 7.93
C LEU A 25 -2.14 -17.03 8.45
N GLY A 26 -1.92 -17.40 9.72
CA GLY A 26 -2.65 -18.49 10.35
C GLY A 26 -4.17 -18.26 10.39
N ARG A 27 -4.60 -17.03 10.71
CA ARG A 27 -6.02 -16.64 10.70
C ARG A 27 -6.62 -16.65 9.29
N CYS A 28 -5.87 -16.19 8.29
CA CYS A 28 -6.30 -16.23 6.90
C CYS A 28 -6.49 -17.67 6.40
N ALA A 29 -5.52 -18.54 6.67
CA ALA A 29 -5.58 -19.96 6.30
C ALA A 29 -6.77 -20.68 6.98
N ALA A 30 -7.00 -20.41 8.28
CA ALA A 30 -8.16 -20.95 8.99
C ALA A 30 -9.49 -20.48 8.39
N GLY A 31 -9.58 -19.21 7.97
CA GLY A 31 -10.73 -18.67 7.25
C GLY A 31 -11.02 -19.39 5.94
N PHE A 32 -9.98 -19.68 5.15
CA PHE A 32 -10.12 -20.43 3.90
C PHE A 32 -10.66 -21.85 4.11
N VAL A 33 -10.12 -22.57 5.10
CA VAL A 33 -10.63 -23.92 5.43
C VAL A 33 -12.09 -23.86 5.89
N HIS A 34 -12.48 -22.83 6.67
CA HIS A 34 -13.86 -22.66 7.12
C HIS A 34 -14.85 -22.44 5.95
N THR A 35 -14.40 -21.81 4.86
CA THR A 35 -15.21 -21.60 3.65
C THR A 35 -15.35 -22.85 2.77
N GLY A 36 -14.91 -24.02 3.25
CA GLY A 36 -14.92 -25.27 2.49
C GLY A 36 -13.74 -25.39 1.52
N GLY A 37 -12.66 -24.63 1.76
CA GLY A 37 -11.41 -24.73 1.02
C GLY A 37 -10.62 -25.96 1.45
N GLU A 38 -10.34 -26.87 0.52
CA GLU A 38 -9.38 -27.94 0.72
C GLU A 38 -7.95 -27.43 0.55
N PRO A 39 -6.94 -27.92 1.31
CA PRO A 39 -5.56 -27.44 1.22
C PRO A 39 -4.93 -27.57 -0.17
N SER A 40 -5.42 -28.52 -0.98
CA SER A 40 -4.96 -28.77 -2.35
C SER A 40 -5.75 -27.98 -3.41
N ARG A 41 -6.81 -27.27 -3.03
CA ARG A 41 -7.63 -26.46 -3.95
C ARG A 41 -7.06 -25.04 -4.02
N LEU A 42 -6.91 -24.53 -5.25
CA LEU A 42 -6.55 -23.13 -5.47
C LEU A 42 -7.75 -22.21 -5.16
N LEU A 43 -7.43 -21.00 -4.69
CA LEU A 43 -8.40 -19.93 -4.46
C LEU A 43 -9.06 -19.50 -5.79
N ASP A 44 -10.38 -19.31 -5.74
CA ASP A 44 -11.17 -18.70 -6.80
C ASP A 44 -11.60 -17.28 -6.35
N GLU A 45 -11.91 -16.39 -7.30
CA GLU A 45 -12.34 -15.01 -7.04
C GLU A 45 -13.62 -14.97 -6.20
N LYS A 46 -14.46 -16.01 -6.32
CA LYS A 46 -15.69 -16.18 -5.54
C LYS A 46 -15.45 -16.41 -4.05
N ASP A 47 -14.25 -16.87 -3.67
CA ASP A 47 -13.88 -17.12 -2.29
C ASP A 47 -13.43 -15.82 -1.58
N LEU A 48 -13.02 -14.80 -2.35
CA LEU A 48 -12.43 -13.55 -1.84
C LEU A 48 -13.30 -12.79 -0.82
N PRO A 49 -14.65 -12.68 -1.00
CA PRO A 49 -15.52 -12.03 -0.03
C PRO A 49 -15.51 -12.69 1.36
N TYR A 50 -15.13 -13.97 1.45
CA TYR A 50 -15.12 -14.73 2.69
C TYR A 50 -13.75 -14.76 3.39
N LEU A 51 -12.76 -14.04 2.84
CA LEU A 51 -11.39 -13.99 3.35
C LEU A 51 -11.01 -12.57 3.82
N PRO A 52 -11.63 -12.06 4.90
CA PRO A 52 -11.40 -10.69 5.37
C PRO A 52 -9.95 -10.45 5.77
N TYR A 53 -9.27 -11.46 6.31
CA TYR A 53 -7.85 -11.37 6.67
C TYR A 53 -6.94 -11.23 5.45
N LEU A 54 -7.28 -11.87 4.32
CA LEU A 54 -6.51 -11.70 3.08
C LEU A 54 -6.58 -10.25 2.60
N HIS A 55 -7.78 -9.67 2.62
CA HIS A 55 -7.97 -8.26 2.28
C HIS A 55 -7.17 -7.32 3.20
N CYS A 56 -7.19 -7.58 4.51
CA CYS A 56 -6.42 -6.80 5.49
C CYS A 56 -4.91 -6.92 5.24
N ILE A 57 -4.40 -8.13 5.00
CA ILE A 57 -2.98 -8.38 4.72
C ILE A 57 -2.54 -7.61 3.47
N ILE A 58 -3.32 -7.68 2.39
CA ILE A 58 -3.01 -6.95 1.15
C ILE A 58 -3.00 -5.44 1.40
N SER A 59 -4.04 -4.92 2.06
CA SER A 59 -4.18 -3.49 2.34
C SER A 59 -3.02 -2.97 3.19
N GLU A 60 -2.65 -3.68 4.26
CA GLU A 60 -1.53 -3.29 5.11
C GLU A 60 -0.18 -3.43 4.43
N THR A 61 -0.04 -4.45 3.57
CA THR A 61 1.17 -4.59 2.75
C THR A 61 1.33 -3.39 1.82
N LEU A 62 0.25 -2.91 1.19
CA LEU A 62 0.29 -1.72 0.32
C LEU A 62 0.46 -0.41 1.10
N ARG A 63 -0.04 -0.33 2.34
CA ARG A 63 0.21 0.81 3.23
C ARG A 63 1.69 0.91 3.61
N LEU A 64 2.30 -0.22 3.99
CA LEU A 64 3.71 -0.30 4.38
C LEU A 64 4.67 -0.28 3.18
N CYS A 65 4.33 -0.95 2.09
CA CYS A 65 5.15 -1.11 0.90
C CYS A 65 4.38 -0.68 -0.35
N PRO A 66 4.07 0.61 -0.52
CA PRO A 66 3.41 1.08 -1.73
C PRO A 66 4.31 0.79 -2.94
N ALA A 67 3.75 0.19 -4.00
CA ALA A 67 4.50 -0.12 -5.23
C ALA A 67 5.09 1.14 -5.90
N ALA A 68 4.41 2.29 -5.74
CA ALA A 68 4.88 3.60 -6.17
C ALA A 68 4.81 4.60 -5.00
N PRO A 69 5.88 4.74 -4.19
CA PRO A 69 5.91 5.62 -3.02
C PRO A 69 5.56 7.09 -3.27
N LEU A 70 5.86 7.59 -4.48
CA LEU A 70 5.54 8.95 -4.95
C LEU A 70 4.42 9.01 -6.01
N LEU A 71 3.76 7.87 -6.27
CA LEU A 71 2.87 7.66 -7.40
C LEU A 71 3.52 8.04 -8.75
N LEU A 72 2.70 8.17 -9.79
CA LEU A 72 3.15 8.68 -11.08
C LEU A 72 3.27 10.21 -11.02
N PRO A 73 4.25 10.81 -11.70
CA PRO A 73 4.30 12.26 -11.84
C PRO A 73 3.04 12.80 -12.52
N HIS A 74 2.39 13.76 -11.89
CA HIS A 74 1.29 14.53 -12.46
C HIS A 74 1.82 15.89 -12.92
N GLU A 75 1.18 16.49 -13.92
CA GLU A 75 1.49 17.84 -14.37
C GLU A 75 0.29 18.76 -14.12
N ALA A 76 0.56 19.96 -13.60
CA ALA A 76 -0.47 20.98 -13.41
C ALA A 76 -0.97 21.47 -14.78
N ALA A 77 -2.20 21.12 -15.14
CA ALA A 77 -2.80 21.49 -16.43
C ALA A 77 -3.05 23.01 -16.58
N ALA A 78 -3.18 23.73 -15.47
CA ALA A 78 -3.37 25.17 -15.41
C ALA A 78 -2.81 25.72 -14.09
N ASP A 79 -2.65 27.05 -14.03
CA ASP A 79 -2.32 27.75 -12.79
C ASP A 79 -3.39 27.45 -11.73
N CYS A 80 -2.97 26.95 -10.57
CA CYS A 80 -3.88 26.56 -9.50
C CYS A 80 -3.31 26.90 -8.12
N LYS A 81 -4.18 26.92 -7.10
CA LYS A 81 -3.78 27.10 -5.70
C LYS A 81 -3.88 25.78 -4.95
N LEU A 82 -2.80 25.37 -4.29
CA LEU A 82 -2.76 24.19 -3.43
C LEU A 82 -2.43 24.63 -1.99
N HIS A 83 -3.36 24.43 -1.05
CA HIS A 83 -3.20 24.87 0.35
C HIS A 83 -2.72 26.32 0.54
N GLY A 84 -3.13 27.22 -0.37
CA GLY A 84 -2.73 28.64 -0.34
C GLY A 84 -1.46 28.96 -1.13
N TYR A 85 -0.74 27.97 -1.64
CA TYR A 85 0.41 28.14 -2.52
C TYR A 85 -0.01 28.21 -3.99
N ASP A 86 0.57 29.14 -4.74
CA ASP A 86 0.38 29.25 -6.19
C ASP A 86 1.27 28.24 -6.93
N VAL A 87 0.66 27.40 -7.75
CA VAL A 87 1.32 26.36 -8.58
C VAL A 87 1.05 26.70 -10.05
N ALA A 88 2.11 26.99 -10.79
CA ALA A 88 2.02 27.35 -12.21
C ALA A 88 1.72 26.11 -13.09
N ALA A 89 1.06 26.34 -14.23
CA ALA A 89 0.88 25.34 -15.26
C ALA A 89 2.23 24.74 -15.70
N GLY A 90 2.25 23.43 -15.99
CA GLY A 90 3.46 22.68 -16.33
C GLY A 90 4.32 22.26 -15.14
N THR A 91 3.94 22.60 -13.91
CA THR A 91 4.63 22.14 -12.70
C THR A 91 4.39 20.64 -12.50
N ILE A 92 5.47 19.87 -12.27
CA ILE A 92 5.37 18.46 -11.90
C ILE A 92 5.01 18.33 -10.42
N VAL A 93 3.92 17.62 -10.15
CA VAL A 93 3.39 17.33 -8.82
C VAL A 93 3.59 15.84 -8.52
N LEU A 94 4.24 15.55 -7.39
CA LEU A 94 4.47 14.20 -6.88
C LEU A 94 3.67 14.00 -5.59
N VAL A 95 2.91 12.92 -5.51
CA VAL A 95 2.09 12.61 -4.33
C VAL A 95 2.87 11.65 -3.44
N ASN A 96 3.28 12.10 -2.26
CA ASN A 96 4.01 11.27 -1.32
C ASN A 96 3.11 10.28 -0.56
N ALA A 97 2.61 9.27 -1.29
CA ALA A 97 1.78 8.20 -0.73
C ALA A 97 2.48 7.48 0.44
N TYR A 98 3.81 7.32 0.40
CA TYR A 98 4.58 6.72 1.49
C TYR A 98 4.43 7.47 2.82
N ALA A 99 4.52 8.80 2.78
CA ALA A 99 4.34 9.64 3.96
C ALA A 99 2.88 9.66 4.42
N ILE A 100 1.93 9.81 3.49
CA ILE A 100 0.49 9.82 3.80
C ILE A 100 0.07 8.52 4.50
N HIS A 101 0.51 7.37 4.00
CA HIS A 101 0.20 6.05 4.59
C HIS A 101 0.78 5.81 6.00
N ARG A 102 1.68 6.69 6.47
CA ARG A 102 2.31 6.64 7.79
C ARG A 102 1.96 7.84 8.67
N ASP A 103 1.06 8.70 8.20
CA ASP A 103 0.60 9.83 8.99
C ASP A 103 -0.23 9.31 10.17
N LEU A 104 0.14 9.74 11.39
CA LEU A 104 -0.55 9.41 12.63
C LEU A 104 -1.59 10.46 13.01
N ALA A 105 -1.60 11.62 12.35
CA ALA A 105 -2.48 12.75 12.65
C ALA A 105 -3.72 12.82 11.72
N ALA A 106 -3.78 11.92 10.73
CA ALA A 106 -4.89 11.82 9.78
C ALA A 106 -6.15 11.17 10.40
#